data_AF-A0A0M9DVR9-F1
#
_entry.id   AF-A0A0M9DVR9-F1
#
_cell.length_a   1.000
_cell.length_b   1.000
_cell.length_c   1.000
_cell.angle_alpha   90.00
_cell.angle_beta   90.00
_cell.angle_gamma   90.00
#
_symmetry.space_group_name_H-M   'P 1'
#
loop_
_entity.id
_entity.type
_entity.pdbx_description
1 polymer ?
#
loop_
_entity_poly.entity_id
_entity_poly.type
_entity_poly.pdbx_seq_one_letter_code
_entity_poly.pdbx_strand_id
1 'polypeptide(L)'
;MNIPDSFVIENSDRCSWIRIVLDSDPKWKNIIGFNLVQIESMIDHWIDLEQKVLSGCRFTFSNGYYIVFCNVGDNARFTINDLSLIEKLKGVETRFISII
;
A
#
# COMPACT_ATOMS: atom_id res chain seq x y z
N MET A 1 12.49 18.83 -5.23
CA MET A 1 11.46 18.43 -6.22
C MET A 1 10.13 18.93 -5.68
N ASN A 2 9.45 19.85 -6.38
CA ASN A 2 8.14 20.38 -5.93
C ASN A 2 7.06 19.36 -6.33
N ILE A 3 6.62 18.55 -5.38
CA ILE A 3 5.44 17.70 -5.55
C ILE A 3 4.21 18.60 -5.33
N PRO A 4 3.24 18.63 -6.26
CA PRO A 4 2.04 19.45 -6.08
C PRO A 4 1.23 18.96 -4.88
N ASP A 5 0.61 19.84 -4.11
CA ASP A 5 -0.18 19.45 -2.93
C ASP A 5 -1.41 18.60 -3.30
N SER A 6 -1.95 18.80 -4.50
CA SER A 6 -3.10 18.05 -5.03
C SER A 6 -3.13 18.07 -6.55
N PHE A 7 -3.84 17.12 -7.14
CA PHE A 7 -4.17 17.05 -8.56
C PHE A 7 -5.65 16.69 -8.75
N VAL A 8 -6.20 17.06 -9.90
CA VAL A 8 -7.60 16.78 -10.27
C VAL A 8 -7.61 15.59 -11.22
N ILE A 9 -8.47 14.61 -10.94
CA ILE A 9 -8.65 13.42 -11.80
C ILE A 9 -9.82 13.65 -12.77
N GLU A 10 -10.96 14.11 -12.26
CA GLU A 10 -12.15 14.49 -13.03
C GLU A 10 -12.74 15.81 -12.50
N ASN A 11 -13.72 16.41 -13.19
CA ASN A 11 -14.25 17.75 -12.91
C ASN A 11 -14.75 17.98 -11.46
N SER A 12 -14.93 16.91 -10.67
CA SER A 12 -15.27 16.95 -9.24
C SER A 12 -14.26 16.27 -8.31
N ASP A 13 -13.28 15.55 -8.86
CA ASP A 13 -12.48 14.59 -8.10
C ASP A 13 -11.08 15.14 -7.87
N ARG A 14 -10.80 15.49 -6.61
CA ARG A 14 -9.51 16.02 -6.17
C ARG A 14 -8.78 14.98 -5.34
N CYS A 15 -7.55 14.68 -5.75
CA CYS A 15 -6.63 13.86 -4.98
C CYS A 15 -5.52 14.72 -4.39
N SER A 16 -5.12 14.42 -3.17
CA SER A 16 -3.97 15.04 -2.50
C SER A 16 -2.90 14.01 -2.23
N TRP A 17 -1.66 14.46 -2.15
CA TRP A 17 -0.56 13.60 -1.76
C TRP A 17 -0.43 13.60 -0.24
N ILE A 18 -0.24 12.42 0.34
CA ILE A 18 0.21 12.29 1.72
C ILE A 18 1.67 11.89 1.67
N ARG A 19 2.55 12.80 2.11
CA ARG A 19 3.96 12.48 2.31
C ARG A 19 4.13 11.83 3.66
N ILE A 20 4.54 10.56 3.66
CA ILE A 20 4.94 9.86 4.88
C ILE A 20 6.45 9.90 4.96
N VAL A 21 6.98 10.56 5.98
CA VAL A 21 8.42 10.55 6.26
C VAL A 21 8.68 9.37 7.19
N LEU A 22 9.44 8.40 6.71
CA LEU A 22 9.68 7.15 7.44
C LEU A 22 10.73 7.36 8.55
N ASP A 23 11.54 8.41 8.53
CA ASP A 23 12.54 8.65 9.58
C ASP A 23 11.98 9.18 10.90
N SER A 24 10.74 9.68 10.92
CA SER A 24 10.16 10.37 12.07
C SER A 24 9.57 9.43 13.13
N ASP A 25 9.34 8.16 12.79
CA ASP A 25 8.73 7.17 13.69
C ASP A 25 9.70 5.98 13.91
N PRO A 26 10.06 5.67 15.17
CA PRO A 26 11.00 4.60 15.50
C PRO A 26 10.66 3.24 14.90
N LYS A 27 9.39 2.98 14.57
CA LYS A 27 8.96 1.71 13.97
C LYS A 27 9.64 1.44 12.63
N TRP A 28 10.02 2.49 11.88
CA TRP A 28 10.64 2.39 10.56
C TRP A 28 12.16 2.24 10.60
N LYS A 29 12.80 2.26 11.77
CA LYS A 29 14.28 2.22 11.87
C LYS A 29 14.92 1.05 11.10
N ASN A 30 14.21 -0.07 10.98
CA ASN A 30 14.71 -1.29 10.36
C ASN A 30 14.64 -1.26 8.82
N ILE A 31 14.06 -0.24 8.20
CA ILE A 31 14.00 -0.09 6.74
C ILE A 31 14.82 1.11 6.24
N ILE A 32 15.18 2.04 7.12
CA ILE A 32 15.96 3.23 6.76
C ILE A 32 17.35 2.80 6.27
N GLY A 33 17.77 3.35 5.14
CA GLY A 33 19.08 3.09 4.53
C GLY A 33 19.14 1.82 3.67
N PHE A 34 18.06 1.05 3.58
CA PHE A 34 17.96 -0.11 2.69
C PHE A 34 17.25 0.23 1.39
N ASN A 35 17.67 -0.42 0.30
CA ASN A 35 17.10 -0.18 -1.02
C ASN A 35 15.75 -0.88 -1.14
N LEU A 36 14.78 -0.23 -1.81
CA LEU A 36 13.57 -0.89 -2.28
C LEU A 36 13.94 -1.83 -3.43
N VAL A 37 13.61 -3.12 -3.32
CA VAL A 37 14.00 -4.16 -4.30
C VAL A 37 12.81 -4.79 -5.01
N GLN A 38 11.60 -4.69 -4.45
CA GLN A 38 10.39 -5.23 -5.06
C GLN A 38 9.18 -4.45 -4.61
N ILE A 39 8.23 -4.26 -5.53
CA ILE A 39 6.89 -3.76 -5.22
C ILE A 39 5.88 -4.75 -5.76
N GLU A 40 4.90 -5.13 -4.93
CA GLU A 40 3.78 -5.97 -5.34
C GLU A 40 2.47 -5.24 -5.11
N SER A 41 1.63 -5.18 -6.14
CA SER A 41 0.23 -4.76 -6.01
C SER A 41 -0.56 -5.86 -5.33
N MET A 42 -1.44 -5.49 -4.40
CA MET A 42 -2.44 -6.37 -3.83
C MET A 42 -3.76 -6.17 -4.55
N ILE A 43 -4.26 -7.22 -5.19
CA ILE A 43 -5.53 -7.22 -5.91
C ILE A 43 -6.51 -8.12 -5.19
N ASP A 44 -7.59 -7.53 -4.69
CA ASP A 44 -8.70 -8.27 -4.11
C ASP A 44 -9.72 -8.59 -5.19
N HIS A 45 -10.12 -9.87 -5.24
CA HIS A 45 -11.19 -10.35 -6.08
C HIS A 45 -12.42 -10.66 -5.21
N TRP A 46 -13.45 -9.84 -5.34
CA TRP A 46 -14.73 -9.99 -4.68
C TRP A 46 -15.60 -10.95 -5.48
N ILE A 47 -15.65 -12.22 -5.05
CA ILE A 47 -16.25 -13.32 -5.80
C ILE A 47 -17.73 -13.03 -6.10
N ASP A 48 -18.48 -12.59 -5.08
CA ASP A 48 -19.92 -12.36 -5.19
C ASP A 48 -20.27 -11.16 -6.09
N LEU A 49 -19.31 -10.27 -6.33
CA LEU A 49 -19.47 -9.06 -7.15
C LEU A 49 -18.76 -9.16 -8.51
N GLU A 50 -18.04 -10.26 -8.75
CA GLU A 50 -17.14 -10.47 -9.90
C GLU A 50 -16.18 -9.29 -10.15
N GLN A 51 -15.79 -8.59 -9.08
CA GLN A 51 -15.04 -7.34 -9.16
C GLN A 51 -13.60 -7.51 -8.66
N LYS A 52 -12.66 -6.90 -9.37
CA LYS A 52 -11.26 -6.79 -8.93
C LYS A 52 -10.95 -5.37 -8.52
N VAL A 53 -10.33 -5.19 -7.36
CA VAL A 53 -9.96 -3.88 -6.83
C VAL A 53 -8.51 -3.90 -6.36
N LEU A 54 -7.82 -2.77 -6.56
CA LEU A 54 -6.51 -2.54 -5.96
C LEU A 54 -6.71 -2.26 -4.46
N SER A 55 -6.40 -3.24 -3.61
CA SER A 55 -6.61 -3.16 -2.17
C SER A 55 -5.38 -2.67 -1.42
N GLY A 56 -4.22 -2.62 -2.07
CA GLY A 56 -2.99 -2.19 -1.42
C GLY A 56 -1.74 -2.50 -2.20
N CYS A 57 -0.61 -2.40 -1.51
CA CYS A 57 0.70 -2.79 -2.04
C CYS A 57 1.65 -3.21 -0.93
N ARG A 58 2.61 -4.07 -1.31
CA ARG A 58 3.74 -4.48 -0.47
C ARG A 58 5.04 -3.96 -1.07
N PHE A 59 5.86 -3.34 -0.23
CA PHE A 59 7.17 -2.80 -0.57
C PHE A 59 8.23 -3.62 0.15
N THR A 60 9.07 -4.36 -0.58
CA THR A 60 10.13 -5.19 0.01
C THR A 60 11.49 -4.52 -0.15
N PHE A 61 12.25 -4.49 0.93
CA PHE A 61 13.56 -3.85 1.02
C PHE A 61 14.68 -4.89 0.97
N SER A 62 15.89 -4.45 0.62
CA SER A 62 17.05 -5.32 0.38
C SER A 62 17.51 -6.12 1.60
N ASN A 63 17.07 -5.75 2.81
CA ASN A 63 17.33 -6.50 4.04
C ASN A 63 16.22 -7.52 4.39
N GLY A 64 15.26 -7.73 3.49
CA GLY A 64 14.12 -8.63 3.67
C GLY A 64 12.96 -8.06 4.48
N TYR A 65 13.07 -6.85 5.03
CA TYR A 65 11.92 -6.17 5.62
C TYR A 65 10.94 -5.73 4.54
N TYR A 66 9.66 -5.65 4.89
CA TYR A 66 8.64 -5.14 4.00
C TYR A 66 7.63 -4.25 4.72
N ILE A 67 7.07 -3.29 3.98
CA ILE A 67 5.93 -2.48 4.38
C ILE A 67 4.71 -2.98 3.61
N VAL A 68 3.58 -3.12 4.30
CA VAL A 68 2.29 -3.36 3.66
C VAL A 68 1.45 -2.11 3.82
N PHE A 69 0.94 -1.60 2.71
CA PHE A 69 -0.08 -0.57 2.66
C PHE A 69 -1.40 -1.22 2.26
N CYS A 70 -2.44 -1.03 3.08
CA CYS A 70 -3.80 -1.46 2.76
C CYS A 70 -4.71 -0.24 2.66
N ASN A 71 -5.47 -0.18 1.57
CA ASN A 71 -6.54 0.79 1.38
C ASN A 71 -7.83 0.25 2.05
N VAL A 72 -8.19 0.81 3.20
CA VAL A 72 -9.38 0.42 3.96
C VAL A 72 -10.38 1.58 3.96
N GLY A 73 -10.78 2.01 2.76
CA GLY A 73 -11.59 3.21 2.56
C GLY A 73 -10.87 4.47 3.04
N ASP A 74 -11.54 5.29 3.85
CA ASP A 74 -10.98 6.54 4.38
C ASP A 74 -9.83 6.34 5.37
N ASN A 75 -9.63 5.11 5.86
CA ASN A 75 -8.66 4.78 6.90
C ASN A 75 -7.55 3.87 6.38
N ALA A 76 -6.73 4.39 5.46
CA ALA A 76 -5.58 3.65 4.97
C ALA A 76 -4.64 3.25 6.13
N ARG A 77 -4.08 2.03 6.07
CA ARG A 77 -3.25 1.45 7.13
C ARG A 77 -1.90 1.00 6.59
N PHE A 78 -0.90 1.05 7.48
CA PHE A 78 0.45 0.56 7.20
C PHE A 78 0.92 -0.40 8.29
N THR A 79 1.54 -1.51 7.89
CA THR A 79 2.27 -2.42 8.77
C THR A 79 3.68 -2.70 8.28
N ILE A 80 4.53 -3.18 9.19
CA ILE A 80 5.90 -3.60 8.90
C ILE A 80 5.99 -5.09 9.22
N ASN A 81 6.49 -5.87 8.27
CA ASN A 81 6.68 -7.31 8.39
C ASN A 81 5.43 -8.07 8.87
N ASP A 82 4.24 -7.53 8.61
CA ASP A 82 3.00 -8.11 9.07
C ASP A 82 1.92 -8.00 7.98
N LEU A 83 1.35 -9.15 7.65
CA LEU A 83 0.25 -9.32 6.68
C LEU A 83 -1.11 -9.48 7.38
N SER A 84 -1.18 -9.33 8.70
CA SER A 84 -2.42 -9.47 9.48
C SER A 84 -3.51 -8.46 9.09
N LEU A 85 -3.11 -7.30 8.57
CA LEU A 85 -4.03 -6.30 8.01
C LEU A 85 -4.73 -6.77 6.73
N ILE A 86 -4.24 -7.82 6.08
CA ILE A 86 -4.94 -8.48 5.00
C ILE A 86 -6.01 -9.34 5.68
N GLU A 87 -7.13 -8.69 6.00
CA GLU A 87 -8.27 -9.39 6.56
C GLU A 87 -8.72 -10.47 5.59
N LYS A 88 -8.87 -11.70 6.11
CA LYS A 88 -9.50 -12.77 5.35
C LYS A 88 -11.01 -12.51 5.31
N LEU A 89 -11.41 -11.57 4.46
CA LEU A 89 -12.80 -11.30 4.20
C LEU A 89 -13.40 -12.51 3.48
N LYS A 90 -14.54 -12.99 4.00
CA LYS A 90 -15.24 -14.12 3.38
C LYS A 90 -15.69 -13.70 1.97
N GLY A 91 -15.40 -14.54 0.98
CA GLY A 91 -15.74 -14.24 -0.42
C GLY A 91 -14.75 -13.31 -1.14
N VAL A 92 -13.61 -12.99 -0.52
CA VAL A 92 -12.54 -12.18 -1.14
C VAL A 92 -11.27 -12.99 -1.25
N GLU A 93 -10.69 -13.02 -2.46
CA GLU A 93 -9.35 -13.58 -2.71
C GLU A 93 -8.35 -12.46 -2.98
N THR A 94 -7.31 -12.33 -2.15
CA THR A 94 -6.21 -11.39 -2.39
C THR A 94 -5.06 -12.07 -3.15
N ARG A 95 -4.58 -11.43 -4.21
CA ARG A 95 -3.38 -11.86 -4.97
C ARG A 95 -2.34 -10.76 -5.02
N PHE A 96 -1.07 -11.17 -5.00
CA PHE A 96 0.07 -10.28 -5.17
C PHE A 96 0.57 -10.33 -6.61
N ILE A 97 0.80 -9.17 -7.21
CA ILE A 97 1.32 -9.03 -8.56
C ILE A 97 2.56 -8.13 -8.52
N SER A 98 3.73 -8.69 -8.84
CA SER A 98 4.97 -7.93 -8.90
C SER A 98 4.94 -6.87 -10.00
N ILE A 99 5.46 -5.69 -9.69
CA ILE A 99 5.50 -4.52 -10.58
C ILE A 99 6.94 -4.12 -10.90
N ILE A 100 7.86 -4.36 -9.97
CA ILE A 100 9.31 -4.10 -10.07
C ILE A 100 10.04 -5.29 -9.47
#